data_AF-A0A520CQT7-F1
#
_entry.id   AF-A0A520CQT7-F1
#
_cell.length_a   1.000
_cell.length_b   1.000
_cell.length_c   1.000
_cell.angle_alpha   90.00
_cell.angle_beta   90.00
_cell.angle_gamma   90.00
#
_symmetry.space_group_name_H-M   'P 1'
#
loop_
_entity.id
_entity.type
_entity.pdbx_description
1 polymer ?
#
loop_
_entity_poly.entity_id
_entity_poly.type
_entity_poly.pdbx_seq_one_letter_code
_entity_poly.pdbx_strand_id
1 'polypeptide(L)'
;MHHCSKTRTARRPIVVLLLSAAALLIGGCGSAPPRPPIPFKAIALVPVLSPAKLYTDNRMVPLPVLPVLIASSIANRAKSAEFSRQMEKSRSEMGPQFTRMLLEELQARGFAVHVLEGIARPPTDPEGIDYATLPTQDAVLHVYFNDVSMESSRLSSSYVPRVNIDVVFLPRGDRPDDGISLDYRYGADANGDDKSWSIPSDPKYRFPDFGALIARAGDVSESWQEAMREMARRIARDLPRPE
;
A
#
# COMPACT_ATOMS: atom_id res chain seq x y z
N MET A 1 -66.24 11.36 -69.06
CA MET A 1 -67.04 12.60 -69.15
C MET A 1 -66.52 13.58 -68.12
N HIS A 2 -66.19 14.80 -68.58
CA HIS A 2 -65.77 16.00 -67.83
C HIS A 2 -64.52 15.94 -66.93
N HIS A 3 -63.73 16.99 -66.73
CA HIS A 3 -63.26 18.12 -67.54
C HIS A 3 -62.18 18.80 -66.67
N CYS A 4 -61.41 19.72 -67.27
CA CYS A 4 -60.51 20.72 -66.64
C CYS A 4 -59.17 20.24 -66.02
N SER A 5 -57.98 20.46 -66.58
CA SER A 5 -57.30 21.60 -67.23
C SER A 5 -56.57 22.59 -66.29
N LYS A 6 -55.23 22.53 -66.37
CA LYS A 6 -54.21 23.63 -66.35
C LYS A 6 -54.09 24.45 -65.05
N THR A 7 -52.89 24.69 -64.51
CA THR A 7 -51.86 25.61 -65.02
C THR A 7 -50.49 25.29 -64.37
N ARG A 8 -49.39 25.10 -65.10
CA ARG A 8 -48.46 26.04 -65.77
C ARG A 8 -47.48 26.83 -64.86
N THR A 9 -46.22 26.42 -64.99
CA THR A 9 -44.97 27.21 -65.22
C THR A 9 -44.26 27.99 -64.10
N ALA A 10 -43.06 27.48 -63.83
CA ALA A 10 -41.75 28.14 -63.98
C ALA A 10 -41.26 29.12 -62.89
N ARG A 11 -40.13 28.75 -62.26
CA ARG A 11 -38.78 29.33 -62.47
C ARG A 11 -37.85 28.87 -61.34
N ARG A 12 -36.65 28.41 -61.68
CA ARG A 12 -35.51 28.25 -60.75
C ARG A 12 -35.06 29.65 -60.28
N PRO A 13 -34.52 29.77 -59.07
CA PRO A 13 -33.07 29.92 -58.99
C PRO A 13 -32.42 29.20 -57.81
N ILE A 14 -31.11 29.03 -57.98
CA ILE A 14 -30.09 28.48 -57.08
C ILE A 14 -30.01 29.30 -55.78
N VAL A 15 -29.97 28.63 -54.63
CA VAL A 15 -29.34 29.17 -53.40
C VAL A 15 -28.47 28.06 -52.79
N VAL A 16 -27.19 28.40 -52.71
CA VAL A 16 -26.09 27.66 -52.08
C VAL A 16 -26.25 27.70 -50.57
N LEU A 17 -26.04 26.57 -49.88
CA LEU A 17 -25.55 26.59 -48.50
C LEU A 17 -24.76 25.33 -48.17
N LEU A 18 -23.45 25.55 -48.05
CA LEU A 18 -22.45 24.67 -47.46
C LEU A 18 -22.74 24.47 -45.97
N LEU A 19 -22.66 23.22 -45.50
CA LEU A 19 -22.46 22.90 -44.08
C LEU A 19 -21.54 21.69 -43.96
N SER A 20 -20.26 22.00 -44.05
CA SER A 20 -19.15 21.54 -43.19
C SER A 20 -19.25 20.14 -42.59
N ALA A 21 -18.70 19.16 -43.30
CA ALA A 21 -18.21 17.91 -42.72
C ALA A 21 -16.83 18.18 -42.08
N ALA A 22 -16.82 18.59 -40.81
CA ALA A 22 -15.62 18.59 -39.96
C ALA A 22 -15.69 17.37 -39.03
N ALA A 23 -15.40 16.20 -39.58
CA ALA A 23 -15.34 14.95 -38.83
C ALA A 23 -13.91 14.70 -38.33
N LEU A 24 -13.82 14.42 -37.02
CA LEU A 24 -12.87 13.47 -36.42
C LEU A 24 -11.37 13.83 -36.49
N LEU A 25 -10.96 14.75 -35.63
CA LEU A 25 -9.63 14.71 -35.01
C LEU A 25 -9.80 14.76 -33.48
N ILE A 26 -10.40 13.70 -32.92
CA ILE A 26 -10.22 13.40 -31.50
C ILE A 26 -8.81 12.83 -31.41
N GLY A 27 -7.87 13.69 -31.00
CA GLY A 27 -6.53 13.29 -30.63
C GLY A 27 -6.62 12.23 -29.54
N GLY A 28 -6.41 10.98 -29.93
CA GLY A 28 -6.12 9.92 -28.98
C GLY A 28 -4.83 10.30 -28.27
N CYS A 29 -4.93 10.62 -26.98
CA CYS A 29 -3.79 10.55 -26.09
C CYS A 29 -3.26 9.11 -26.19
N GLY A 30 -2.23 8.92 -27.01
CA GLY A 30 -1.54 7.65 -27.13
C GLY A 30 -1.02 7.28 -25.75
N SER A 31 -1.69 6.34 -25.10
CA SER A 31 -1.09 5.58 -24.02
C SER A 31 0.19 4.98 -24.61
N ALA A 32 1.34 5.39 -24.08
CA ALA A 32 2.60 4.78 -24.48
C ALA A 32 2.44 3.24 -24.40
N PRO A 33 2.93 2.47 -25.39
CA PRO A 33 2.85 1.03 -25.32
C PRO A 33 3.46 0.56 -23.99
N PRO A 34 2.84 -0.42 -23.30
CA PRO A 34 3.38 -0.95 -22.06
C PRO A 34 4.82 -1.39 -22.31
N ARG A 35 5.77 -0.87 -21.51
CA ARG A 35 7.17 -1.27 -21.61
C ARG A 35 7.25 -2.78 -21.39
N PRO A 36 8.03 -3.52 -22.20
CA PRO A 36 8.23 -4.94 -21.98
C PRO A 36 8.85 -5.17 -20.58
N PRO A 37 8.49 -6.25 -19.88
CA PRO A 37 9.11 -6.61 -18.60
C PRO A 37 10.64 -6.70 -18.77
N ILE A 38 11.38 -6.14 -17.82
CA ILE A 38 12.85 -6.35 -17.79
C ILE A 38 13.07 -7.74 -17.19
N PRO A 39 13.68 -8.68 -17.93
CA PRO A 39 13.91 -10.03 -17.41
C PRO A 39 14.95 -10.01 -16.29
N PHE A 40 14.69 -10.77 -15.23
CA PHE A 40 15.59 -10.97 -14.10
C PHE A 40 15.64 -12.45 -13.73
N LYS A 41 16.77 -12.91 -13.20
CA LYS A 41 17.00 -14.34 -12.91
C LYS A 41 16.67 -14.73 -11.47
N ALA A 42 16.90 -13.82 -10.53
CA ALA A 42 16.62 -14.00 -9.12
C ALA A 42 16.17 -12.69 -8.46
N ILE A 43 15.72 -12.78 -7.21
CA ILE A 43 15.39 -11.65 -6.35
C ILE A 43 16.38 -11.61 -5.19
N ALA A 44 17.06 -10.49 -5.06
CA ALA A 44 17.82 -10.09 -3.89
C ALA A 44 16.86 -9.42 -2.90
N LEU A 45 16.50 -10.14 -1.83
CA LEU A 45 15.61 -9.65 -0.79
C LEU A 45 16.42 -8.86 0.24
N VAL A 46 16.14 -7.56 0.36
CA VAL A 46 16.61 -6.75 1.47
C VAL A 46 15.92 -7.20 2.76
N PRO A 47 16.66 -7.53 3.84
CA PRO A 47 16.05 -7.89 5.13
C PRO A 47 15.15 -6.78 5.64
N VAL A 48 13.93 -7.13 6.03
CA VAL A 48 12.97 -6.19 6.61
C VAL A 48 13.42 -5.85 8.03
N LEU A 49 13.53 -4.56 8.35
CA LEU A 49 13.82 -4.13 9.72
C LEU A 49 12.55 -4.19 10.56
N SER A 50 12.71 -4.53 11.84
CA SER A 50 11.63 -4.40 12.82
C SER A 50 11.34 -2.91 13.05
N PRO A 51 10.07 -2.51 13.22
CA PRO A 51 9.72 -1.10 13.37
C PRO A 51 10.41 -0.53 14.61
N ALA A 52 11.02 0.66 14.49
CA ALA A 52 11.82 1.26 15.55
C ALA A 52 11.01 1.55 16.83
N LYS A 53 9.72 1.82 16.68
CA LYS A 53 8.78 2.08 17.78
C LYS A 53 7.42 1.50 17.46
N LEU A 54 6.72 1.10 18.52
CA LEU A 54 5.29 0.88 18.51
C LEU A 54 4.62 2.00 19.31
N TYR A 55 3.35 2.26 19.04
CA TYR A 55 2.56 3.20 19.82
C TYR A 55 1.06 2.88 19.69
N THR A 56 0.28 3.49 20.57
CA THR A 56 -1.18 3.50 20.47
C THR A 56 -1.64 4.92 20.16
N ASP A 57 -2.45 5.11 19.12
CA ASP A 57 -3.07 6.40 18.85
C ASP A 57 -4.51 6.38 19.35
N ASN A 58 -4.82 7.23 20.33
CA ASN A 58 -6.19 7.43 20.79
C ASN A 58 -6.63 8.85 20.47
N ARG A 59 -7.49 8.95 19.45
CA ARG A 59 -8.00 10.22 18.95
C ARG A 59 -9.30 10.65 19.64
N MET A 60 -9.79 9.90 20.63
CA MET A 60 -10.99 10.27 21.37
C MET A 60 -10.72 11.50 22.25
N VAL A 61 -11.13 12.67 21.76
CA VAL A 61 -11.07 13.94 22.50
C VAL A 61 -12.51 14.41 22.73
N PRO A 62 -13.08 14.22 23.93
CA PRO A 62 -14.48 14.56 24.16
C PRO A 62 -14.75 16.08 24.18
N LEU A 63 -13.77 16.93 24.51
CA LEU A 63 -13.89 18.40 24.51
C LEU A 63 -12.53 19.08 24.24
N PRO A 64 -12.44 20.13 23.40
CA PRO A 64 -11.18 20.79 23.03
C PRO A 64 -10.75 21.86 24.06
N VAL A 65 -10.81 21.56 25.35
CA VAL A 65 -10.30 22.46 26.40
C VAL A 65 -8.84 22.14 26.72
N LEU A 66 -7.98 23.18 26.74
CA LEU A 66 -6.52 23.04 26.86
C LEU A 66 -6.05 22.07 27.98
N PRO A 67 -6.62 22.11 29.21
CA PRO A 67 -6.23 21.20 30.27
C PRO A 67 -6.55 19.73 29.97
N VAL A 68 -7.68 19.46 29.30
CA VAL A 68 -8.09 18.09 28.89
C VAL A 68 -7.18 17.58 27.77
N LEU A 69 -6.77 18.43 26.83
CA LEU A 69 -5.80 18.09 25.79
C LEU A 69 -4.42 17.73 26.36
N ILE A 70 -3.96 18.48 27.38
CA ILE A 70 -2.69 18.18 28.04
C ILE A 70 -2.78 16.85 28.80
N ALA A 71 -3.83 16.64 29.59
CA ALA A 71 -4.03 15.40 30.34
C ALA A 71 -4.16 14.17 29.42
N SER A 72 -4.89 14.28 28.31
CA SER A 72 -5.02 13.20 27.32
C SER A 72 -3.68 12.91 26.64
N SER A 73 -2.87 13.93 26.33
CA SER A 73 -1.53 13.74 25.75
C SER A 73 -0.58 13.00 26.69
N ILE A 74 -0.60 13.30 27.99
CA ILE A 74 0.22 12.61 29.01
C ILE A 74 -0.26 11.17 29.17
N ALA A 75 -1.57 10.96 29.28
CA ALA A 75 -2.15 9.63 29.38
C ALA A 75 -1.83 8.77 28.15
N ASN A 76 -1.89 9.34 26.94
CA ASN A 76 -1.54 8.64 25.70
C ASN A 76 -0.04 8.30 25.63
N ARG A 77 0.84 9.17 26.13
CA ARG A 77 2.29 8.87 26.24
C ARG A 77 2.57 7.75 27.23
N ALA A 78 1.95 7.77 28.41
CA ALA A 78 2.11 6.73 29.41
C ALA A 78 1.58 5.38 28.92
N LYS A 79 0.40 5.38 28.28
CA LYS A 79 -0.20 4.20 27.65
C LYS A 79 0.67 3.65 26.52
N SER A 80 1.15 4.52 25.63
CA SER A 80 2.05 4.09 24.55
C SER A 80 3.33 3.49 25.11
N ALA A 81 3.94 4.08 26.13
CA ALA A 81 5.15 3.54 26.74
C ALA A 81 4.92 2.15 27.37
N GLU A 82 3.79 1.95 28.05
CA GLU A 82 3.41 0.63 28.58
C GLU A 82 3.17 -0.39 27.46
N PHE A 83 2.42 -0.01 26.44
CA PHE A 83 2.18 -0.86 25.28
C PHE A 83 3.48 -1.25 24.59
N SER A 84 4.38 -0.30 24.31
CA SER A 84 5.65 -0.58 23.65
C SER A 84 6.52 -1.52 24.49
N ARG A 85 6.55 -1.37 25.82
CA ARG A 85 7.25 -2.32 26.70
C ARG A 85 6.66 -3.73 26.60
N GLN A 86 5.34 -3.84 26.70
CA GLN A 86 4.64 -5.12 26.66
C GLN A 86 4.84 -5.84 25.31
N MET A 87 4.92 -5.06 24.22
CA MET A 87 5.02 -5.58 22.86
C MET A 87 6.46 -5.65 22.33
N GLU A 88 7.47 -5.34 23.15
CA GLU A 88 8.87 -5.22 22.69
C GLU A 88 9.39 -6.50 22.05
N LYS A 89 9.08 -7.66 22.63
CA LYS A 89 9.45 -8.95 22.03
C LYS A 89 8.83 -9.11 20.65
N SER A 90 7.50 -8.98 20.57
CA SER A 90 6.76 -9.08 19.31
C SER A 90 7.31 -8.11 18.26
N ARG A 91 7.56 -6.85 18.65
CA ARG A 91 8.17 -5.81 17.80
C ARG A 91 9.49 -6.26 17.23
N SER A 92 10.41 -6.69 18.10
CA SER A 92 11.78 -7.06 17.72
C SER A 92 11.81 -8.23 16.73
N GLU A 93 10.81 -9.11 16.79
CA GLU A 93 10.69 -10.28 15.93
C GLU A 93 10.02 -9.98 14.57
N MET A 94 9.31 -8.85 14.42
CA MET A 94 8.53 -8.56 13.20
C MET A 94 9.36 -8.57 11.93
N GLY A 95 10.49 -7.86 11.88
CA GLY A 95 11.36 -7.79 10.70
C GLY A 95 11.90 -9.15 10.26
N PRO A 96 12.57 -9.91 11.15
CA PRO A 96 13.04 -11.26 10.83
C PRO A 96 11.92 -12.23 10.44
N GLN A 97 10.76 -12.18 11.12
CA GLN A 97 9.61 -13.02 10.77
C GLN A 97 9.06 -12.66 9.39
N PHE A 98 8.92 -11.36 9.08
CA PHE A 98 8.37 -10.93 7.80
C PHE A 98 9.32 -11.24 6.65
N THR A 99 10.63 -11.06 6.84
CA THR A 99 11.66 -11.48 5.88
C THR A 99 11.53 -12.96 5.54
N ARG A 100 11.33 -13.81 6.55
CA ARG A 100 11.13 -15.25 6.36
C ARG A 100 9.83 -15.55 5.60
N MET A 101 8.71 -14.90 5.96
CA MET A 101 7.43 -15.08 5.26
C MET A 101 7.53 -14.65 3.78
N LEU A 102 8.20 -13.54 3.50
CA LEU A 102 8.46 -13.09 2.13
C LEU A 102 9.28 -14.12 1.35
N LEU A 103 10.36 -14.62 1.94
CA LEU A 103 11.18 -15.67 1.34
C LEU A 103 10.35 -16.91 0.99
N GLU A 104 9.56 -17.41 1.96
CA GLU A 104 8.70 -18.59 1.79
C GLU A 104 7.67 -18.38 0.65
N GLU A 105 6.95 -17.25 0.64
CA GLU A 105 5.91 -16.96 -0.36
C GLU A 105 6.48 -16.73 -1.77
N LEU A 106 7.63 -16.06 -1.88
CA LEU A 106 8.33 -15.87 -3.15
C LEU A 106 8.86 -17.19 -3.71
N GLN A 107 9.47 -18.04 -2.87
CA GLN A 107 9.92 -19.35 -3.30
C GLN A 107 8.76 -20.26 -3.70
N ALA A 108 7.64 -20.22 -2.98
CA ALA A 108 6.42 -20.94 -3.35
C ALA A 108 5.84 -20.50 -4.71
N ARG A 109 6.12 -19.25 -5.12
CA ARG A 109 5.79 -18.69 -6.44
C ARG A 109 6.78 -19.06 -7.54
N GLY A 110 7.87 -19.77 -7.21
CA GLY A 110 8.89 -20.21 -8.16
C GLY A 110 10.03 -19.20 -8.37
N PHE A 111 10.11 -18.14 -7.57
CA PHE A 111 11.24 -17.21 -7.63
C PHE A 111 12.49 -17.83 -7.01
N ALA A 112 13.64 -17.66 -7.66
CA ALA A 112 14.93 -17.83 -7.00
C ALA A 112 15.18 -16.60 -6.13
N VAL A 113 15.34 -16.78 -4.81
CA VAL A 113 15.48 -15.68 -3.85
C VAL A 113 16.66 -15.93 -2.93
N HIS A 114 17.45 -14.89 -2.69
CA HIS A 114 18.47 -14.87 -1.65
C HIS A 114 18.34 -13.58 -0.83
N VAL A 115 18.60 -13.69 0.47
CA VAL A 115 18.55 -12.55 1.37
C VAL A 115 19.91 -11.85 1.33
N LEU A 116 19.90 -10.52 1.12
CA LEU A 116 21.11 -9.71 1.14
C LEU A 116 21.61 -9.53 2.59
N GLU A 117 22.92 -9.61 2.77
CA GLU A 117 23.57 -9.39 4.06
C GLU A 117 24.48 -8.16 4.03
N GLY A 118 24.76 -7.59 5.20
CA GLY A 118 25.74 -6.51 5.35
C GLY A 118 25.39 -5.19 4.65
N ILE A 119 24.10 -4.95 4.37
CA ILE A 119 23.64 -3.72 3.70
C ILE A 119 23.97 -2.50 4.57
N ALA A 120 24.70 -1.55 4.01
CA ALA A 120 24.94 -0.26 4.64
C ALA A 120 23.65 0.55 4.70
N ARG A 121 23.28 1.03 5.89
CA ARG A 121 22.06 1.82 6.12
C ARG A 121 22.41 3.13 6.81
N PRO A 122 21.88 4.27 6.35
CA PRO A 122 22.05 5.55 7.03
C PRO A 122 21.50 5.49 8.46
N PRO A 123 22.25 5.96 9.49
CA PRO A 123 21.75 5.93 10.87
C PRO A 123 20.48 6.74 11.10
N THR A 124 20.27 7.80 10.33
CA THR A 124 19.12 8.71 10.45
C THR A 124 17.91 8.29 9.63
N ASP A 125 18.13 7.40 8.66
CA ASP A 125 17.07 6.83 7.82
C ASP A 125 17.46 5.39 7.45
N PRO A 126 17.26 4.44 8.39
CA PRO A 126 17.67 3.06 8.17
C PRO A 126 16.97 2.40 6.97
N GLU A 127 15.80 2.88 6.56
CA GLU A 127 15.08 2.37 5.39
C GLU A 127 15.53 3.06 4.08
N GLY A 128 16.22 4.19 4.17
CA GLY A 128 16.84 4.87 3.02
C GLY A 128 18.03 4.09 2.46
N ILE A 129 17.77 3.14 1.55
CA ILE A 129 18.82 2.36 0.90
C ILE A 129 19.24 3.01 -0.42
N ASP A 130 20.56 3.19 -0.60
CA ASP A 130 21.13 3.52 -1.90
C ASP A 130 21.22 2.25 -2.75
N TYR A 131 20.21 2.02 -3.58
CA TYR A 131 20.10 0.83 -4.42
C TYR A 131 21.28 0.64 -5.39
N ALA A 132 21.94 1.73 -5.81
CA ALA A 132 23.07 1.68 -6.73
C ALA A 132 24.32 1.04 -6.09
N THR A 133 24.35 0.92 -4.76
CA THR A 133 25.48 0.35 -4.01
C THR A 133 25.29 -1.13 -3.65
N LEU A 134 24.12 -1.70 -3.94
CA LEU A 134 23.82 -3.09 -3.56
C LEU A 134 24.67 -4.08 -4.38
N PRO A 135 25.24 -5.12 -3.75
CA PRO A 135 26.20 -6.04 -4.37
C PRO A 135 25.50 -7.13 -5.20
N THR A 136 24.54 -6.76 -6.05
CA THR A 136 23.75 -7.73 -6.82
C THR A 136 23.42 -7.24 -8.22
N GLN A 137 23.35 -8.18 -9.17
CA GLN A 137 22.84 -7.93 -10.52
C GLN A 137 21.37 -8.38 -10.68
N ASP A 138 20.79 -8.92 -9.61
CA ASP A 138 19.43 -9.44 -9.58
C ASP A 138 18.40 -8.32 -9.38
N ALA A 139 17.12 -8.68 -9.46
CA ALA A 139 16.07 -7.78 -9.06
C ALA A 139 16.16 -7.53 -7.54
N VAL A 140 15.97 -6.29 -7.09
CA VAL A 140 15.97 -5.94 -5.67
C VAL A 140 14.54 -5.83 -5.18
N LEU A 141 14.22 -6.52 -4.09
CA LEU A 141 12.97 -6.34 -3.36
C LEU A 141 13.28 -5.74 -1.98
N HIS A 142 12.76 -4.56 -1.73
CA HIS A 142 12.85 -3.87 -0.45
C HIS A 142 11.46 -3.62 0.11
N VAL A 143 11.21 -4.11 1.32
CA VAL A 143 9.95 -3.96 2.04
C VAL A 143 10.25 -3.35 3.40
N TYR A 144 9.51 -2.31 3.79
CA TYR A 144 9.69 -1.67 5.09
C TYR A 144 8.35 -1.28 5.72
N PHE A 145 8.32 -1.26 7.06
CA PHE A 145 7.14 -0.82 7.80
C PHE A 145 7.05 0.71 7.78
N ASN A 146 5.95 1.23 7.29
CA ASN A 146 5.61 2.65 7.36
C ASN A 146 4.98 2.97 8.73
N ASP A 147 4.04 2.14 9.18
CA ASP A 147 3.37 2.30 10.48
C ASP A 147 2.99 0.94 11.07
N VAL A 148 3.24 0.76 12.36
CA VAL A 148 2.78 -0.38 13.16
C VAL A 148 2.28 0.15 14.49
N SER A 149 0.98 0.07 14.70
CA SER A 149 0.33 0.66 15.87
C SER A 149 -1.04 0.03 16.14
N MET A 150 -1.66 0.48 17.22
CA MET A 150 -3.08 0.24 17.52
C MET A 150 -3.81 1.58 17.52
N GLU A 151 -4.84 1.72 16.69
CA GLU A 151 -5.59 2.97 16.54
C GLU A 151 -6.98 2.87 17.18
N SER A 152 -7.33 3.87 17.97
CA SER A 152 -8.69 4.18 18.40
C SER A 152 -9.15 5.46 17.71
N SER A 153 -10.23 5.35 16.93
CA SER A 153 -10.76 6.48 16.15
C SER A 153 -11.40 7.55 17.06
N ARG A 154 -11.71 8.73 16.50
CA ARG A 154 -12.35 9.82 17.27
C ARG A 154 -13.72 9.46 17.84
N LEU A 155 -14.41 8.51 17.20
CA LEU A 155 -15.80 8.14 17.49
C LEU A 155 -15.90 6.76 18.18
N SER A 156 -14.78 6.14 18.51
CA SER A 156 -14.75 4.84 19.17
C SER A 156 -13.65 4.79 20.22
N SER A 157 -13.94 4.16 21.36
CA SER A 157 -12.91 3.79 22.33
C SER A 157 -12.16 2.52 21.95
N SER A 158 -12.62 1.82 20.91
CA SER A 158 -12.06 0.54 20.52
C SER A 158 -10.77 0.73 19.72
N TYR A 159 -9.74 -0.02 20.10
CA TYR A 159 -8.50 -0.13 19.36
C TYR A 159 -8.62 -1.21 18.29
N VAL A 160 -8.12 -0.91 17.10
CA VAL A 160 -7.94 -1.83 15.98
C VAL A 160 -6.48 -1.81 15.52
N PRO A 161 -5.95 -2.92 14.97
CA PRO A 161 -4.58 -2.95 14.52
C PRO A 161 -4.36 -2.07 13.28
N ARG A 162 -3.17 -1.48 13.18
CA ARG A 162 -2.66 -0.86 11.97
C ARG A 162 -1.29 -1.46 11.66
N VAL A 163 -1.15 -2.02 10.47
CA VAL A 163 0.14 -2.43 9.90
C VAL A 163 0.17 -1.92 8.48
N ASN A 164 1.12 -1.05 8.18
CA ASN A 164 1.28 -0.45 6.87
C ASN A 164 2.70 -0.67 6.39
N ILE A 165 2.84 -1.05 5.13
CA ILE A 165 4.14 -1.27 4.51
C ILE A 165 4.18 -0.57 3.16
N ASP A 166 5.39 -0.21 2.77
CA ASP A 166 5.70 0.19 1.42
C ASP A 166 6.71 -0.82 0.85
N VAL A 167 6.64 -1.05 -0.46
CA VAL A 167 7.40 -2.04 -1.20
C VAL A 167 8.03 -1.36 -2.39
N VAL A 168 9.34 -1.51 -2.54
CA VAL A 168 10.10 -1.08 -3.69
C VAL A 168 10.65 -2.34 -4.38
N PHE A 169 10.29 -2.52 -5.63
CA PHE A 169 10.81 -3.59 -6.48
C PHE A 169 11.55 -3.00 -7.67
N LEU A 170 12.83 -3.34 -7.81
CA LEU A 170 13.67 -2.93 -8.92
C LEU A 170 14.00 -4.18 -9.75
N PRO A 171 13.44 -4.36 -10.97
CA PRO A 171 13.69 -5.57 -11.77
C PRO A 171 15.16 -5.73 -12.18
N ARG A 172 15.95 -4.66 -12.14
CA ARG A 172 17.41 -4.69 -12.28
C ARG A 172 17.99 -3.55 -11.44
N GLY A 173 18.94 -3.86 -10.56
CA GLY A 173 19.45 -2.93 -9.52
C GLY A 173 20.12 -1.64 -10.00
N ASP A 174 20.18 -1.37 -11.31
CA ASP A 174 20.89 -0.24 -11.91
C ASP A 174 20.00 0.92 -12.37
N ARG A 175 18.66 0.80 -12.35
CA ARG A 175 17.72 1.85 -12.80
C ARG A 175 16.56 2.09 -11.83
N PRO A 176 16.66 3.09 -10.94
CA PRO A 176 15.57 3.47 -10.03
C PRO A 176 14.26 3.84 -10.74
N ASP A 177 14.37 4.42 -11.95
CA ASP A 177 13.21 4.89 -12.73
C ASP A 177 12.33 3.76 -13.28
N ASP A 178 12.83 2.52 -13.31
CA ASP A 178 12.09 1.33 -13.76
C ASP A 178 11.49 0.56 -12.57
N GLY A 179 11.54 1.13 -11.37
CA GLY A 179 11.02 0.54 -10.15
C GLY A 179 9.50 0.51 -10.05
N ILE A 180 8.97 -0.55 -9.44
CA ILE A 180 7.57 -0.66 -9.05
C ILE A 180 7.48 -0.33 -7.56
N SER A 181 6.60 0.61 -7.21
CA SER A 181 6.23 0.91 -5.83
C SER A 181 4.83 0.35 -5.55
N LEU A 182 4.71 -0.45 -4.50
CA LEU A 182 3.44 -0.95 -3.99
C LEU A 182 3.31 -0.54 -2.53
N ASP A 183 2.09 -0.37 -2.06
CA ASP A 183 1.80 -0.19 -0.64
C ASP A 183 0.68 -1.11 -0.20
N TYR A 184 0.74 -1.57 1.04
CA TYR A 184 -0.30 -2.41 1.63
C TYR A 184 -0.69 -1.86 3.00
N ARG A 185 -1.99 -1.77 3.25
CA ARG A 185 -2.58 -1.19 4.45
C ARG A 185 -3.46 -2.22 5.15
N TYR A 186 -3.22 -2.44 6.45
CA TYR A 186 -3.98 -3.39 7.26
C TYR A 186 -4.80 -2.71 8.36
N GLY A 187 -6.02 -3.21 8.55
CA GLY A 187 -6.88 -2.84 9.67
C GLY A 187 -7.35 -1.39 9.60
N ALA A 188 -6.84 -0.54 10.48
CA ALA A 188 -7.34 0.83 10.66
C ALA A 188 -7.33 1.68 9.37
N ASP A 189 -6.34 1.45 8.50
CA ASP A 189 -6.19 2.17 7.23
C ASP A 189 -6.67 1.35 6.01
N ALA A 190 -7.26 0.16 6.25
CA ALA A 190 -7.85 -0.66 5.20
C ALA A 190 -9.26 -0.15 4.86
N ASN A 191 -9.35 0.78 3.92
CA ASN A 191 -10.58 1.48 3.54
C ASN A 191 -11.02 1.25 2.07
N GLY A 192 -10.48 0.23 1.41
CA GLY A 192 -10.79 -0.10 0.02
C GLY A 192 -11.25 -1.54 -0.11
N ASP A 193 -12.55 -1.79 0.07
CA ASP A 193 -13.14 -3.14 0.12
C ASP A 193 -12.79 -4.02 -1.11
N ASP A 194 -12.52 -3.40 -2.27
CA ASP A 194 -12.14 -4.08 -3.52
C ASP A 194 -10.70 -3.75 -3.99
N LYS A 195 -9.86 -3.19 -3.13
CA LYS A 195 -8.50 -2.78 -3.50
C LYS A 195 -7.48 -3.82 -3.06
N SER A 196 -6.60 -4.21 -3.97
CA SER A 196 -5.53 -5.20 -3.70
C SER A 196 -4.58 -4.79 -2.57
N TRP A 197 -4.40 -3.48 -2.35
CA TRP A 197 -3.59 -2.92 -1.27
C TRP A 197 -4.30 -2.89 0.10
N SER A 198 -5.63 -3.03 0.13
CA SER A 198 -6.42 -2.91 1.36
C SER A 198 -6.66 -4.28 1.99
N ILE A 199 -6.34 -4.41 3.28
CA ILE A 199 -6.42 -5.67 4.02
C ILE A 199 -7.20 -5.45 5.32
N PRO A 200 -8.50 -5.76 5.37
CA PRO A 200 -9.27 -5.60 6.61
C PRO A 200 -8.73 -6.54 7.69
N SER A 201 -8.69 -6.07 8.93
CA SER A 201 -8.38 -6.92 10.08
C SER A 201 -9.58 -7.77 10.49
N ASP A 202 -9.34 -8.99 10.97
CA ASP A 202 -10.40 -9.81 11.57
C ASP A 202 -11.08 -9.05 12.73
N PRO A 203 -12.44 -8.99 12.78
CA PRO A 203 -13.18 -8.38 13.87
C PRO A 203 -12.79 -8.84 15.28
N LYS A 204 -12.23 -10.05 15.45
CA LYS A 204 -11.74 -10.56 16.74
C LYS A 204 -10.60 -9.73 17.33
N TYR A 205 -9.83 -9.02 16.49
CA TYR A 205 -8.75 -8.12 16.91
C TYR A 205 -9.22 -6.70 17.21
N ARG A 206 -10.51 -6.52 17.49
CA ARG A 206 -11.02 -5.29 18.08
C ARG A 206 -10.92 -5.38 19.61
N PHE A 207 -10.32 -4.36 20.22
CA PHE A 207 -10.14 -4.27 21.66
C PHE A 207 -10.98 -3.11 22.19
N PRO A 208 -11.93 -3.31 23.10
CA PRO A 208 -12.90 -2.27 23.50
C PRO A 208 -12.27 -1.05 24.19
N ASP A 209 -11.11 -1.24 24.82
CA ASP A 209 -10.33 -0.21 25.49
C ASP A 209 -8.85 -0.62 25.60
N PHE A 210 -8.05 0.26 26.22
CA PHE A 210 -6.62 0.04 26.42
C PHE A 210 -6.31 -1.09 27.41
N GLY A 211 -7.15 -1.32 28.42
CA GLY A 211 -6.95 -2.41 29.37
C GLY A 211 -7.11 -3.77 28.70
N ALA A 212 -8.13 -3.91 27.84
CA ALA A 212 -8.34 -5.08 27.01
C ALA A 212 -7.18 -5.31 26.03
N LEU A 213 -6.61 -4.23 25.46
CA LEU A 213 -5.44 -4.30 24.58
C LEU A 213 -4.22 -4.92 25.30
N ILE A 214 -3.93 -4.46 26.52
CA ILE A 214 -2.81 -4.99 27.31
C ILE A 214 -3.07 -6.42 27.80
N ALA A 215 -4.29 -6.70 28.29
CA ALA A 215 -4.67 -8.02 28.77
C ALA A 215 -4.63 -9.10 27.66
N ARG A 216 -4.80 -8.68 26.40
CA ARG A 216 -4.81 -9.55 25.21
C ARG A 216 -3.62 -9.27 24.28
N ALA A 217 -2.45 -8.95 24.84
CA ALA A 217 -1.23 -8.68 24.07
C ALA A 217 -0.84 -9.82 23.09
N GLY A 218 -1.19 -11.07 23.41
CA GLY A 218 -1.03 -12.21 22.52
C GLY A 218 -1.82 -12.04 21.21
N ASP A 219 -3.10 -11.69 21.31
CA ASP A 219 -3.98 -11.45 20.16
C ASP A 219 -3.50 -10.26 19.31
N VAL A 220 -2.87 -9.25 19.94
CA VAL A 220 -2.25 -8.13 19.20
C VAL A 220 -1.10 -8.64 18.34
N SER A 221 -0.20 -9.44 18.91
CA SER A 221 0.91 -10.06 18.17
C SER A 221 0.40 -10.97 17.05
N GLU A 222 -0.63 -11.77 17.31
CA GLU A 222 -1.28 -12.62 16.30
C GLU A 222 -1.83 -11.77 15.14
N SER A 223 -2.50 -10.65 15.43
CA SER A 223 -3.05 -9.76 14.40
C SER A 223 -1.97 -9.20 13.47
N TRP A 224 -0.81 -8.84 14.01
CA TRP A 224 0.31 -8.35 13.21
C TRP A 224 0.96 -9.46 12.37
N GLN A 225 1.07 -10.67 12.93
CA GLN A 225 1.54 -11.83 12.18
C GLN A 225 0.60 -12.19 11.02
N GLU A 226 -0.71 -12.07 11.23
CA GLU A 226 -1.71 -12.28 10.19
C GLU A 226 -1.58 -11.23 9.08
N ALA A 227 -1.41 -9.96 9.45
CA ALA A 227 -1.15 -8.87 8.49
C ALA A 227 0.10 -9.15 7.64
N MET A 228 1.23 -9.48 8.28
CA MET A 228 2.50 -9.78 7.59
C MET A 228 2.36 -10.98 6.65
N ARG A 229 1.65 -12.04 7.08
CA ARG A 229 1.40 -13.22 6.24
C ARG A 229 0.57 -12.89 5.01
N GLU A 230 -0.49 -12.11 5.17
CA GLU A 230 -1.33 -11.69 4.05
C GLU A 230 -0.55 -10.78 3.08
N MET A 231 0.20 -9.82 3.61
CA MET A 231 1.06 -8.94 2.82
C MET A 231 2.12 -9.70 2.04
N ALA A 232 2.83 -10.65 2.67
CA ALA A 232 3.85 -11.46 2.00
C ALA A 232 3.26 -12.19 0.78
N ARG A 233 2.09 -12.82 0.96
CA ARG A 233 1.37 -13.51 -0.11
C ARG A 233 0.96 -12.57 -1.24
N ARG A 234 0.46 -11.38 -0.91
CA ARG A 234 0.05 -10.37 -1.91
C ARG A 234 1.24 -9.81 -2.67
N ILE A 235 2.34 -9.50 -1.98
CA ILE A 235 3.60 -9.08 -2.61
C ILE A 235 4.06 -10.13 -3.61
N ALA A 236 4.24 -11.37 -3.16
CA ALA A 236 4.68 -12.46 -4.05
C ALA A 236 3.69 -12.71 -5.20
N ARG A 237 2.40 -12.35 -5.01
CA ARG A 237 1.41 -12.41 -6.08
C ARG A 237 1.59 -11.33 -7.13
N ASP A 238 1.82 -10.11 -6.68
CA ASP A 238 1.72 -8.89 -7.47
C ASP A 238 3.05 -8.54 -8.17
N LEU A 239 4.17 -9.16 -7.75
CA LEU A 239 5.45 -9.02 -8.45
C LEU A 239 5.41 -9.64 -9.86
N PRO A 240 6.08 -9.01 -10.84
CA PRO A 240 6.25 -9.58 -12.18
C PRO A 240 7.02 -10.90 -12.09
N ARG A 241 6.72 -11.86 -12.97
CA ARG A 241 7.47 -13.13 -13.02
C ARG A 241 8.80 -12.95 -13.76
N PRO A 242 9.84 -13.74 -13.41
CA PRO A 242 11.03 -13.85 -14.25
C PRO A 242 10.62 -14.47 -15.59
N GLU A 243 11.00 -13.81 -16.69
CA GLU A 243 10.92 -14.35 -18.06
C GLU A 243 12.17 -15.15 -18.42
#